data_AF-A0A1M3CJ63-F1
#
_entry.id   AF-A0A1M3CJ63-F1
#
_cell.length_a   1.000
_cell.length_b   1.000
_cell.length_c   1.000
_cell.angle_alpha   90.00
_cell.angle_beta   90.00
_cell.angle_gamma   90.00
#
_symmetry.space_group_name_H-M   'P 1'
#
loop_
_entity.id
_entity.type
_entity.pdbx_description
1 polymer ?
#
loop_
_entity_poly.entity_id
_entity_poly.type
_entity_poly.pdbx_seq_one_letter_code
_entity_poly.pdbx_strand_id
1 'polypeptide(L)'
;MASPRKSRLNRTVRNSLLITAGFIAVTAAILYTMGQPLICKCGYVKLWHGVVVSSENSQHLTDWYTPSHIIHGILFFGFFTLILKKASINVRLALALVVECAWEILENTDMVINRYRESTVSLDYFGDSVINSSADILAMVVGFFLASRLPVWASVALIVIFEATTTYLIRDGLALNILMLVWPIEAVKAWQGG
;
A
#
# COMPACT_ATOMS: atom_id res chain seq x y z
N MET A 1 -23.56 4.49 -33.20
CA MET A 1 -22.83 5.66 -32.65
C MET A 1 -22.84 5.59 -31.13
N ALA A 2 -21.68 5.50 -30.47
CA ALA A 2 -21.62 5.50 -29.00
C ALA A 2 -21.83 6.93 -28.45
N SER A 3 -22.60 7.06 -27.37
CA SER A 3 -22.85 8.35 -26.69
C SER A 3 -21.54 9.03 -26.25
N PRO A 4 -21.40 10.37 -26.37
CA PRO A 4 -20.21 11.12 -25.95
C PRO A 4 -19.80 10.88 -24.48
N ARG A 5 -20.75 10.52 -23.61
CA ARG A 5 -20.49 10.21 -22.20
C ARG A 5 -19.83 8.84 -22.03
N LYS A 6 -20.26 7.84 -22.81
CA LYS A 6 -19.66 6.50 -22.83
C LYS A 6 -18.23 6.54 -23.38
N SER A 7 -17.99 7.32 -24.43
CA SER A 7 -16.63 7.45 -25.01
C SER A 7 -15.64 8.16 -24.08
N ARG A 8 -16.09 9.15 -23.29
CA ARG A 8 -15.27 9.81 -22.26
C ARG A 8 -14.95 8.87 -21.09
N LEU A 9 -15.92 8.12 -20.58
CA LEU A 9 -15.68 7.14 -19.51
C LEU A 9 -14.64 6.09 -19.93
N ASN A 10 -14.76 5.55 -21.15
CA ASN A 10 -13.81 4.58 -21.67
C ASN A 10 -12.38 5.16 -21.78
N ARG A 11 -12.24 6.44 -22.14
CA ARG A 11 -10.92 7.11 -22.14
C ARG A 11 -10.37 7.32 -20.74
N THR A 12 -11.19 7.72 -19.78
CA THR A 12 -10.75 7.92 -18.39
C THR A 12 -10.22 6.61 -17.81
N VAL A 13 -11.00 5.53 -17.91
CA VAL A 13 -10.60 4.20 -17.40
C VAL A 13 -9.33 3.70 -18.06
N ARG A 14 -9.26 3.78 -19.40
CA ARG A 14 -8.04 3.40 -20.14
C ARG A 14 -6.83 4.19 -19.65
N ASN A 15 -6.97 5.50 -19.47
CA ASN A 15 -5.86 6.33 -19.00
C ASN A 15 -5.48 5.99 -17.56
N SER A 16 -6.43 5.69 -16.67
CA SER A 16 -6.12 5.22 -15.30
C SER A 16 -5.31 3.94 -15.34
N LEU A 17 -5.72 2.96 -16.15
CA LEU A 17 -5.01 1.68 -16.30
C LEU A 17 -3.58 1.89 -16.83
N LEU A 18 -3.41 2.73 -17.86
CA LEU A 18 -2.08 3.00 -18.42
C LEU A 18 -1.17 3.73 -17.43
N ILE A 19 -1.70 4.69 -16.67
CA ILE A 19 -0.95 5.39 -15.62
C ILE A 19 -0.52 4.39 -14.55
N THR A 20 -1.45 3.63 -13.97
CA THR A 20 -1.15 2.63 -12.94
C THR A 20 -0.12 1.60 -13.43
N ALA A 21 -0.31 1.05 -14.64
CA ALA A 21 0.63 0.08 -15.21
C ALA A 21 2.04 0.68 -15.41
N GLY A 22 2.12 1.94 -15.84
CA GLY A 22 3.40 2.65 -15.99
C GLY A 22 4.12 2.82 -14.65
N PHE A 23 3.41 3.24 -13.60
CA PHE A 23 3.98 3.38 -12.26
C PHE A 23 4.44 2.04 -11.69
N ILE A 24 3.61 0.99 -11.78
CA ILE A 24 3.99 -0.36 -11.33
C ILE A 24 5.24 -0.84 -12.08
N ALA A 25 5.31 -0.67 -13.40
CA ALA A 25 6.47 -1.08 -14.18
C ALA A 25 7.76 -0.36 -13.77
N VAL A 26 7.67 0.96 -13.50
CA VAL A 26 8.82 1.76 -13.05
C VAL A 26 9.25 1.35 -11.64
N THR A 27 8.32 1.26 -10.70
CA THR A 27 8.62 0.84 -9.32
C THR A 27 9.19 -0.57 -9.27
N ALA A 28 8.60 -1.51 -10.02
CA ALA A 28 9.09 -2.88 -10.12
C ALA A 28 10.52 -2.94 -10.66
N ALA A 29 10.84 -2.15 -11.70
CA ALA A 29 12.20 -2.06 -12.21
C ALA A 29 13.17 -1.49 -11.17
N ILE A 30 12.78 -0.43 -10.46
CA ILE A 30 13.60 0.18 -9.41
C ILE A 30 13.87 -0.83 -8.28
N LEU A 31 12.83 -1.45 -7.72
CA LEU A 31 12.96 -2.43 -6.63
C LEU A 31 13.82 -3.63 -7.04
N TYR A 32 13.63 -4.13 -8.27
CA TYR A 32 14.48 -5.20 -8.80
C TYR A 32 15.95 -4.77 -8.87
N THR A 33 16.24 -3.54 -9.32
CA THR A 33 17.62 -3.02 -9.34
C THR A 33 18.19 -2.73 -7.95
N MET A 34 17.34 -2.50 -6.96
CA MET A 34 17.72 -2.41 -5.55
C MET A 34 18.03 -3.78 -4.92
N GLY A 35 17.78 -4.88 -5.65
CA GLY A 35 18.09 -6.24 -5.21
C GLY A 35 16.90 -6.99 -4.61
N GLN A 36 15.69 -6.43 -4.65
CA GLN A 36 14.49 -7.12 -4.18
C GLN A 36 14.14 -8.31 -5.09
N PRO A 37 13.71 -9.45 -4.51
CA PRO A 37 13.39 -10.63 -5.31
C PRO A 37 12.09 -10.39 -6.09
N LEU A 38 12.01 -10.93 -7.31
CA LEU A 38 10.81 -10.76 -8.14
C LEU A 38 9.55 -11.37 -7.50
N ILE A 39 9.73 -12.51 -6.83
CA ILE A 39 8.73 -13.23 -6.05
C ILE A 39 9.37 -13.75 -4.77
N CYS A 40 8.59 -14.27 -3.83
CA CYS A 40 9.08 -14.97 -2.66
C CYS A 40 10.25 -15.94 -2.99
N LYS A 41 11.31 -15.87 -2.17
CA LYS A 41 12.45 -16.79 -2.27
C LYS A 41 12.08 -18.27 -2.03
N CYS A 42 10.90 -18.52 -1.51
CA CYS A 42 10.30 -19.86 -1.39
C CYS A 42 9.94 -20.50 -2.75
N GLY A 43 9.99 -19.75 -3.86
CA GLY A 43 9.82 -20.27 -5.22
C GLY A 43 8.37 -20.36 -5.70
N TYR A 44 7.41 -19.84 -4.94
CA TYR A 44 6.00 -19.81 -5.30
C TYR A 44 5.31 -18.55 -4.73
N VAL A 45 4.11 -18.26 -5.22
CA VAL A 45 3.33 -17.07 -4.83
C VAL A 45 2.00 -17.52 -4.20
N LYS A 46 1.70 -16.99 -3.00
CA LYS A 46 0.39 -17.13 -2.35
C LYS A 46 -0.50 -15.95 -2.72
N LEU A 47 -1.80 -16.19 -2.79
CA LEU A 47 -2.77 -15.11 -2.84
C LEU A 47 -2.76 -14.33 -1.51
N TRP A 48 -2.72 -15.05 -0.39
CA TRP A 48 -2.75 -14.50 0.97
C TRP A 48 -1.67 -15.15 1.84
N HIS A 49 -0.92 -14.32 2.57
CA HIS A 49 0.01 -14.74 3.61
C HIS A 49 -0.40 -14.15 4.97
N GLY A 50 -0.75 -15.00 5.93
CA GLY A 50 -1.31 -14.57 7.22
C GLY A 50 -0.35 -14.60 8.41
N VAL A 51 0.94 -14.90 8.20
CA VAL A 51 1.92 -15.07 9.29
C VAL A 51 2.84 -13.85 9.33
N VAL A 52 2.64 -12.97 10.31
CA VAL A 52 3.36 -11.69 10.38
C VAL A 52 4.84 -11.87 10.72
N VAL A 53 5.16 -12.70 11.72
CA VAL A 53 6.55 -13.00 12.10
C VAL A 53 7.05 -14.14 11.21
N SER A 54 7.37 -13.82 9.97
CA SER A 54 7.87 -14.75 8.96
C SER A 54 8.76 -14.05 7.95
N SER A 55 9.74 -14.77 7.41
CA SER A 55 10.51 -14.34 6.23
C SER A 55 9.70 -14.34 4.94
N GLU A 56 8.47 -14.87 4.95
CA GLU A 56 7.50 -14.78 3.86
C GLU A 56 6.58 -13.54 3.95
N ASN A 57 6.64 -12.76 5.04
CA ASN A 57 5.86 -11.53 5.16
C ASN A 57 6.30 -10.52 4.08
N SER A 58 5.33 -9.87 3.42
CA SER A 58 5.56 -8.99 2.28
C SER A 58 6.24 -9.66 1.06
N GLN A 59 6.16 -10.98 0.94
CA GLN A 59 6.74 -11.73 -0.19
C GLN A 59 5.70 -12.26 -1.19
N HIS A 60 4.42 -12.08 -0.90
CA HIS A 60 3.28 -12.68 -1.61
C HIS A 60 2.32 -11.60 -2.14
N LEU A 61 1.20 -11.99 -2.78
CA LEU A 61 0.29 -10.99 -3.37
C LEU A 61 -0.44 -10.15 -2.33
N THR A 62 -0.86 -10.72 -1.20
CA THR A 62 -1.51 -9.97 -0.12
C THR A 62 -1.16 -10.55 1.24
N ASP A 63 -1.19 -9.70 2.25
CA ASP A 63 -0.97 -10.03 3.65
C ASP A 63 -1.66 -9.01 4.58
N TRP A 64 -1.32 -9.04 5.87
CA TRP A 64 -1.93 -8.15 6.86
C TRP A 64 -1.59 -6.66 6.69
N TYR A 65 -0.65 -6.30 5.82
CA TYR A 65 -0.30 -4.92 5.50
C TYR A 65 -1.04 -4.39 4.26
N THR A 66 -1.59 -5.26 3.42
CA THR A 66 -2.49 -4.87 2.30
C THR A 66 -3.63 -3.91 2.71
N PRO A 67 -4.32 -4.08 3.87
CA PRO A 67 -5.29 -3.09 4.35
C PRO A 67 -4.74 -1.67 4.49
N SER A 68 -3.48 -1.51 4.90
CA SER A 68 -2.81 -0.21 5.02
C SER A 68 -2.69 0.50 3.68
N HIS A 69 -2.37 -0.23 2.61
CA HIS A 69 -2.32 0.32 1.26
C HIS A 69 -3.73 0.72 0.75
N ILE A 70 -4.77 -0.05 1.08
CA ILE A 70 -6.15 0.38 0.82
C ILE A 70 -6.47 1.69 1.56
N ILE A 71 -6.04 1.81 2.83
CA ILE A 71 -6.18 3.05 3.61
C ILE A 71 -5.44 4.20 2.92
N HIS A 72 -4.19 4.02 2.47
CA HIS A 72 -3.45 5.02 1.71
C HIS A 72 -4.25 5.52 0.51
N GLY A 73 -4.83 4.59 -0.26
CA GLY A 73 -5.69 4.92 -1.39
C GLY A 73 -6.85 5.84 -1.02
N ILE A 74 -7.56 5.50 0.06
CA ILE A 74 -8.67 6.29 0.59
C ILE A 74 -8.20 7.68 1.03
N LEU A 75 -7.12 7.74 1.80
CA LEU A 75 -6.55 8.97 2.33
C LEU A 75 -6.05 9.89 1.22
N PHE A 76 -5.31 9.37 0.23
CA PHE A 76 -4.80 10.13 -0.90
C PHE A 76 -5.93 10.65 -1.79
N PHE A 77 -6.96 9.85 -2.07
CA PHE A 77 -8.13 10.33 -2.79
C PHE A 77 -8.79 11.51 -2.05
N GLY A 78 -9.02 11.36 -0.75
CA GLY A 78 -9.60 12.41 0.10
C GLY A 78 -8.74 13.67 0.08
N PHE A 79 -7.45 13.54 0.37
CA PHE A 79 -6.47 14.63 0.39
C PHE A 79 -6.43 15.38 -0.94
N PHE A 80 -6.14 14.70 -2.05
CA PHE A 80 -6.05 15.34 -3.36
C PHE A 80 -7.39 15.88 -3.87
N THR A 81 -8.52 15.33 -3.42
CA THR A 81 -9.84 15.91 -3.73
C THR A 81 -10.06 17.23 -3.00
N LEU A 82 -9.62 17.36 -1.75
CA LEU A 82 -9.74 18.58 -0.97
C LEU A 82 -8.85 19.70 -1.52
N ILE A 83 -7.59 19.39 -1.85
CA ILE A 83 -6.62 20.40 -2.30
C ILE A 83 -6.70 20.69 -3.81
N LEU A 84 -7.03 19.70 -4.66
CA LEU A 84 -7.10 19.83 -6.12
C LEU A 84 -8.54 19.71 -6.63
N LYS A 85 -9.42 20.59 -6.15
CA LYS A 85 -10.87 20.56 -6.42
C LYS A 85 -11.23 20.50 -7.92
N LYS A 86 -10.44 21.14 -8.78
CA LYS A 86 -10.65 21.19 -10.24
C LYS A 86 -9.90 20.12 -11.04
N ALA A 87 -8.99 19.37 -10.40
CA ALA A 87 -8.20 18.35 -11.10
C ALA A 87 -9.06 17.15 -11.50
N SER A 88 -8.73 16.55 -12.64
CA SER A 88 -9.36 15.30 -13.08
C SER A 88 -8.98 14.13 -12.17
N ILE A 89 -9.80 13.08 -12.16
CA ILE A 89 -9.53 11.86 -11.37
C ILE A 89 -8.17 11.24 -11.70
N ASN A 90 -7.74 11.30 -12.97
CA ASN A 90 -6.45 10.75 -13.40
C ASN A 90 -5.26 11.56 -12.89
N VAL A 91 -5.41 12.88 -12.72
CA VAL A 91 -4.36 13.70 -12.11
C VAL A 91 -4.24 13.37 -10.63
N ARG A 92 -5.36 13.25 -9.92
CA ARG A 92 -5.36 12.84 -8.50
C ARG A 92 -4.78 11.43 -8.33
N LEU A 93 -5.13 10.49 -9.21
CA LEU A 93 -4.59 9.13 -9.21
C LEU A 93 -3.08 9.13 -9.47
N ALA A 94 -2.60 9.90 -10.46
CA ALA A 94 -1.17 10.00 -10.75
C ALA A 94 -0.39 10.54 -9.54
N LEU A 95 -0.92 11.55 -8.84
CA LEU A 95 -0.28 12.08 -7.64
C LEU A 95 -0.32 11.09 -6.46
N ALA A 96 -1.43 10.37 -6.29
CA ALA A 96 -1.51 9.29 -5.30
C ALA A 96 -0.47 8.19 -5.58
N LEU A 97 -0.32 7.78 -6.85
CA LEU A 97 0.69 6.83 -7.28
C LEU A 97 2.12 7.34 -7.05
N VAL A 98 2.40 8.63 -7.26
CA VAL A 98 3.70 9.21 -6.94
C VAL A 98 4.03 9.02 -5.47
N VAL A 99 3.09 9.33 -4.57
CA VAL A 99 3.30 9.21 -3.12
C VAL A 99 3.47 7.75 -2.72
N GLU A 100 2.59 6.86 -3.19
CA GLU A 100 2.65 5.44 -2.86
C GLU A 100 3.92 4.77 -3.40
N CYS A 101 4.25 4.98 -4.67
CA CYS A 101 5.46 4.39 -5.24
C CYS A 101 6.72 4.94 -4.59
N ALA A 102 6.73 6.22 -4.18
CA ALA A 102 7.84 6.77 -3.42
C ALA A 102 7.96 6.10 -2.04
N TRP A 103 6.83 5.78 -1.40
CA TRP A 103 6.82 5.01 -0.16
C TRP A 103 7.37 3.59 -0.37
N GLU A 104 6.86 2.83 -1.33
CA GLU A 104 7.33 1.48 -1.66
C GLU A 104 8.86 1.43 -1.89
N ILE A 105 9.38 2.40 -2.64
CA ILE A 105 10.83 2.51 -2.91
C ILE A 105 11.58 2.84 -1.62
N LEU A 106 11.08 3.79 -0.82
CA LEU A 106 11.73 4.21 0.42
C LEU A 106 11.73 3.10 1.47
N GLU A 107 10.61 2.41 1.63
CA GLU A 107 10.41 1.27 2.53
C GLU A 107 11.42 0.16 2.26
N ASN A 108 11.73 -0.07 0.99
CA ASN A 108 12.66 -1.09 0.54
C ASN A 108 14.14 -0.66 0.54
N THR A 109 14.47 0.50 1.11
CA THR A 109 15.87 0.90 1.34
C THR A 109 16.43 0.25 2.60
N ASP A 110 17.74 0.02 2.64
CA ASP A 110 18.43 -0.49 3.83
C ASP A 110 18.14 0.34 5.08
N MET A 111 18.00 1.66 4.92
CA MET A 111 17.69 2.57 6.02
C MET A 111 16.36 2.21 6.69
N VAL A 112 15.28 2.02 5.92
CA VAL A 112 13.95 1.74 6.47
C VAL A 112 13.82 0.28 6.89
N ILE A 113 14.36 -0.66 6.12
CA ILE A 113 14.37 -2.09 6.48
C ILE A 113 15.08 -2.30 7.83
N ASN A 114 16.26 -1.70 8.02
CA ASN A 114 16.98 -1.84 9.30
C ASN A 114 16.23 -1.14 10.43
N ARG A 115 15.57 0.00 10.17
CA ARG A 115 14.73 0.64 11.17
C ARG A 115 13.58 -0.25 11.60
N TYR A 116 12.89 -0.92 10.68
CA TYR A 116 11.85 -1.89 11.03
C TYR A 116 12.40 -3.02 11.90
N ARG A 117 13.52 -3.66 11.52
CA ARG A 117 14.14 -4.72 12.31
C ARG A 117 14.51 -4.29 13.74
N GLU A 118 15.02 -3.07 13.89
CA GLU A 118 15.40 -2.53 15.19
C GLU A 118 14.19 -2.15 16.06
N SER A 119 13.10 -1.71 15.42
CA SER A 119 12.02 -0.98 16.11
C SER A 119 10.75 -1.80 16.30
N THR A 120 10.52 -2.80 15.45
CA THR A 120 9.33 -3.66 15.53
C THR A 120 9.72 -5.09 15.89
N VAL A 121 8.74 -5.99 15.88
CA VAL A 121 8.92 -7.43 16.14
C VAL A 121 9.39 -8.18 14.89
N SER A 122 9.61 -7.48 13.77
CA SER A 122 9.90 -8.03 12.45
C SER A 122 11.41 -8.20 12.21
N LEU A 123 12.08 -8.97 13.08
CA LEU A 123 13.54 -9.22 12.97
C LEU A 123 13.92 -9.85 11.61
N ASP A 124 13.03 -10.67 11.05
CA ASP A 124 13.18 -11.34 9.76
C ASP A 124 12.51 -10.58 8.60
N TYR A 125 12.32 -9.27 8.72
CA TYR A 125 11.86 -8.45 7.59
C TYR A 125 13.04 -8.15 6.65
N PHE A 126 12.87 -8.38 5.35
CA PHE A 126 13.92 -8.19 4.35
C PHE A 126 13.58 -7.15 3.28
N GLY A 127 12.51 -6.37 3.51
CA GLY A 127 11.84 -5.63 2.45
C GLY A 127 10.87 -6.54 1.69
N ASP A 128 10.16 -5.94 0.77
CA ASP A 128 9.09 -6.55 0.01
C ASP A 128 9.63 -7.16 -1.30
N SER A 129 9.04 -8.27 -1.70
CA SER A 129 9.24 -8.74 -3.07
C SER A 129 8.60 -7.79 -4.08
N VAL A 130 9.13 -7.75 -5.30
CA VAL A 130 8.60 -6.88 -6.37
C VAL A 130 7.12 -7.15 -6.64
N ILE A 131 6.69 -8.42 -6.56
CA ILE A 131 5.27 -8.79 -6.76
C ILE A 131 4.38 -8.28 -5.63
N ASN A 132 4.88 -8.23 -4.39
CA ASN A 132 4.14 -7.72 -3.23
C ASN A 132 3.95 -6.22 -3.35
N SER A 133 5.03 -5.43 -3.49
CA SER A 133 4.94 -3.99 -3.74
C SER A 133 4.05 -3.63 -4.94
N SER A 134 4.09 -4.44 -6.00
CA SER A 134 3.19 -4.25 -7.15
C SER A 134 1.72 -4.46 -6.78
N ALA A 135 1.42 -5.44 -5.93
CA ALA A 135 0.08 -5.73 -5.43
C ALA A 135 -0.38 -4.69 -4.41
N ASP A 136 0.51 -4.16 -3.59
CA ASP A 136 0.23 -3.09 -2.64
C ASP A 136 -0.09 -1.76 -3.33
N ILE A 137 0.65 -1.41 -4.39
CA ILE A 137 0.27 -0.29 -5.28
C ILE A 137 -1.13 -0.52 -5.88
N LEU A 138 -1.47 -1.75 -6.27
CA LEU A 138 -2.81 -2.07 -6.77
C LEU A 138 -3.87 -1.95 -5.66
N ALA A 139 -3.58 -2.36 -4.43
CA ALA A 139 -4.45 -2.21 -3.27
C ALA A 139 -4.72 -0.74 -2.95
N MET A 140 -3.70 0.12 -3.05
CA MET A 140 -3.85 1.57 -2.98
C MET A 140 -4.78 2.11 -4.07
N VAL A 141 -4.61 1.67 -5.33
CA VAL A 141 -5.49 2.07 -6.42
C VAL A 141 -6.94 1.63 -6.17
N VAL A 142 -7.15 0.44 -5.60
CA VAL A 142 -8.48 -0.04 -5.19
C VAL A 142 -9.07 0.87 -4.12
N GLY A 143 -8.32 1.18 -3.05
CA GLY A 143 -8.74 2.12 -2.00
C GLY A 143 -9.10 3.51 -2.55
N PHE A 144 -8.31 4.02 -3.48
CA PHE A 144 -8.55 5.30 -4.14
C PHE A 144 -9.88 5.33 -4.90
N PHE A 145 -10.19 4.28 -5.67
CA PHE A 145 -11.44 4.22 -6.42
C PHE A 145 -12.65 3.85 -5.54
N LEU A 146 -12.46 3.10 -4.46
CA LEU A 146 -13.49 2.91 -3.43
C LEU A 146 -13.90 4.27 -2.85
N ALA A 147 -12.94 5.07 -2.39
CA ALA A 147 -13.21 6.39 -1.83
C ALA A 147 -13.87 7.35 -2.84
N SER A 148 -13.60 7.18 -4.14
CA SER A 148 -14.26 7.97 -5.20
C SER A 148 -15.75 7.67 -5.40
N ARG A 149 -16.24 6.55 -4.85
CA ARG A 149 -17.61 6.05 -5.02
C ARG A 149 -18.40 6.00 -3.73
N LEU A 150 -17.73 5.80 -2.59
CA LEU A 150 -18.38 5.70 -1.29
C LEU A 150 -18.67 7.09 -0.71
N PRO A 151 -19.74 7.21 0.10
CA PRO A 151 -19.92 8.39 0.94
C PRO A 151 -18.80 8.47 1.99
N VAL A 152 -18.48 9.69 2.44
CA VAL A 152 -17.36 9.95 3.37
C VAL A 152 -17.41 9.07 4.62
N TRP A 153 -18.60 8.88 5.22
CA TRP A 153 -18.75 8.05 6.43
C TRP A 153 -18.36 6.59 6.19
N ALA A 154 -18.63 6.04 5.00
CA ALA A 154 -18.28 4.65 4.68
C ALA A 154 -16.77 4.50 4.46
N SER A 155 -16.13 5.49 3.83
CA SER A 155 -14.66 5.54 3.74
C SER A 155 -14.00 5.60 5.12
N VAL A 156 -14.53 6.43 6.03
CA VAL A 156 -14.04 6.51 7.42
C VAL A 156 -14.26 5.19 8.15
N ALA A 157 -15.44 4.56 7.99
CA ALA A 157 -15.72 3.27 8.60
C ALA A 157 -14.75 2.18 8.12
N LEU A 158 -14.41 2.14 6.83
CA LEU A 158 -13.42 1.20 6.29
C LEU A 158 -12.04 1.39 6.93
N ILE A 159 -11.57 2.63 7.07
CA ILE A 159 -10.29 2.92 7.73
C ILE A 159 -10.31 2.38 9.17
N VAL A 160 -11.36 2.71 9.93
CA VAL A 160 -11.49 2.26 11.33
C VAL A 160 -11.55 0.74 11.41
N ILE A 161 -12.29 0.08 10.52
CA ILE A 161 -12.41 -1.38 10.50
C ILE A 161 -11.05 -2.02 10.20
N PHE A 162 -10.32 -1.55 9.18
CA PHE A 162 -9.01 -2.09 8.85
C PHE A 162 -8.02 -1.89 9.99
N GLU A 163 -7.87 -0.66 10.50
CA GLU A 163 -6.96 -0.37 11.63
C GLU A 163 -7.31 -1.20 12.87
N ALA A 164 -8.58 -1.27 13.25
CA ALA A 164 -9.00 -2.02 14.43
C ALA A 164 -8.79 -3.53 14.24
N THR A 165 -9.04 -4.05 13.03
CA THR A 165 -8.88 -5.47 12.73
C THR A 165 -7.42 -5.89 12.76
N THR A 166 -6.51 -5.15 12.11
CA THR A 166 -5.08 -5.48 12.15
C THR A 166 -4.54 -5.29 13.57
N THR A 167 -4.90 -4.19 14.24
CA THR A 167 -4.44 -3.93 15.63
C THR A 167 -4.89 -5.04 16.57
N TYR A 168 -6.10 -5.57 16.40
CA TYR A 168 -6.61 -6.65 17.23
C TYR A 168 -5.97 -8.01 16.89
N LEU A 169 -5.89 -8.36 15.60
CA LEU A 169 -5.48 -9.70 15.18
C LEU A 169 -3.96 -9.90 15.21
N ILE A 170 -3.20 -8.86 14.87
CA ILE A 170 -1.75 -8.95 14.71
C ILE A 170 -0.98 -7.99 15.60
N ARG A 171 -1.66 -7.20 16.44
CA ARG A 171 -1.06 -6.17 17.31
C ARG A 171 -0.23 -5.14 16.52
N ASP A 172 -0.59 -4.90 15.27
CA ASP A 172 0.06 -3.94 14.39
C ASP A 172 -0.96 -3.36 13.41
N GLY A 173 -0.60 -2.31 12.68
CA GLY A 173 -1.49 -1.58 11.77
C GLY A 173 -0.82 -0.31 11.28
N LEU A 174 -1.45 0.45 10.38
CA LEU A 174 -0.79 1.63 9.81
C LEU A 174 -0.40 2.64 10.88
N ALA A 175 -1.28 2.93 11.84
CA ALA A 175 -0.98 3.90 12.89
C ALA A 175 0.18 3.47 13.79
N LEU A 176 0.21 2.19 14.18
CA LEU A 176 1.27 1.63 15.01
C LEU A 176 2.58 1.53 14.24
N ASN A 177 2.53 1.14 12.97
CA ASN A 177 3.69 1.05 12.10
C ASN A 177 4.35 2.43 11.91
N ILE A 178 3.57 3.47 11.60
CA ILE A 178 4.08 4.86 11.51
C ILE A 178 4.68 5.30 12.86
N LEU A 179 3.98 5.05 13.97
CA LEU A 179 4.47 5.41 15.31
C LEU A 179 5.83 4.77 15.57
N MET A 180 5.95 3.45 15.40
CA MET A 180 7.17 2.71 15.70
C MET A 180 8.32 3.06 14.74
N LEU A 181 8.01 3.34 13.48
CA LEU A 181 9.01 3.77 12.50
C LEU A 181 9.57 5.16 12.82
N VAL A 182 8.74 6.11 13.23
CA VAL A 182 9.19 7.51 13.48
C VAL A 182 9.70 7.69 14.90
N TRP A 183 8.97 7.15 15.89
CA TRP A 183 9.22 7.34 17.32
C TRP A 183 8.97 6.02 18.09
N PRO A 184 9.96 5.12 18.15
CA PRO A 184 9.80 3.80 18.73
C PRO A 184 9.58 3.91 20.24
N ILE A 185 8.60 3.14 20.73
CA ILE A 185 8.25 3.09 22.15
C ILE A 185 8.36 1.64 22.63
N GLU A 186 9.23 1.38 23.60
CA GLU A 186 9.47 0.03 24.14
C GLU A 186 8.20 -0.66 24.63
N ALA A 187 7.31 0.09 25.30
CA ALA A 187 6.03 -0.46 25.77
C ALA A 187 5.12 -0.92 24.63
N VAL A 188 5.13 -0.22 23.49
CA VAL A 188 4.39 -0.63 22.29
C VAL A 188 5.05 -1.86 21.71
N LYS A 189 6.38 -1.84 21.48
CA LYS A 189 7.14 -2.99 20.96
C LYS A 189 6.89 -4.28 21.77
N ALA A 190 6.92 -4.18 23.11
CA ALA A 190 6.64 -5.30 23.99
C ALA A 190 5.20 -5.81 23.84
N TRP A 191 4.21 -4.91 23.72
CA TRP A 191 2.83 -5.29 23.47
C TRP A 191 2.66 -5.97 22.10
N GLN A 192 3.32 -5.49 21.05
CA GLN A 192 3.30 -6.14 19.73
C GLN A 192 3.94 -7.54 19.76
N GLY A 193 4.92 -7.75 20.64
CA GLY A 193 5.69 -8.99 20.77
C GLY A 193 4.95 -10.20 21.35
N GLY A 194 3.79 -10.01 21.98
CA GLY A 194 3.04 -11.10 22.60
C GLY A 194 3.07 -11.09 24.11
#